data_AF-A0A9D8X377-F1
#
_entry.id   AF-A0A9D8X377-F1
#
_cell.length_a   1.000
_cell.length_b   1.000
_cell.length_c   1.000
_cell.angle_alpha   90.00
_cell.angle_beta   90.00
_cell.angle_gamma   90.00
#
_symmetry.space_group_name_H-M   'P 1'
#
loop_
_entity.id
_entity.type
_entity.pdbx_description
1 polymer ?
#
loop_
_entity_poly.entity_id
_entity_poly.type
_entity_poly.pdbx_seq_one_letter_code
_entity_poly.pdbx_strand_id
1 'polypeptide(L)'
;MEHFTLNTNFSLLTGAETHEWIQSFPRMVTEAFAGSNDRTRLLGNLLVLEQYVRTLQQGMSEECRDVSDVLKHALDLLWEYLEGHTNLMDFEEFANNLNACVLAYNTGESLTDTQEDFFKTHFPDGSLADEWLALEWCAILLMTLVINESGRVDFEDCPEKAPIDFYGLAELLTLLEDACIELTDTPKLSDRAVDLQKACSLVHQTPLFRQIVKNIQNSLKTALTAEPGQFAALREEYRNNTILPKEYAADLLKY
;
A
#
# COMPACT_ATOMS: atom_id res chain seq x y z
N MET A 1 -0.37 -4.25 29.58
CA MET A 1 -0.44 -4.15 28.12
C MET A 1 0.20 -5.41 27.58
N GLU A 2 -0.57 -6.21 26.86
CA GLU A 2 -0.03 -7.38 26.17
C GLU A 2 0.79 -6.90 24.98
N HIS A 3 1.96 -7.51 24.76
CA HIS A 3 2.81 -7.13 23.64
C HIS A 3 2.41 -7.95 22.41
N PHE A 4 1.51 -7.41 21.59
CA PHE A 4 1.18 -8.02 20.29
C PHE A 4 2.38 -8.03 19.35
N THR A 5 2.39 -8.98 18.41
CA THR A 5 3.40 -9.10 17.35
C THR A 5 2.76 -9.44 16.01
N LEU A 6 3.55 -9.40 14.93
CA LEU A 6 3.12 -9.90 13.61
C LEU A 6 2.66 -11.37 13.62
N ASN A 7 3.12 -12.16 14.60
CA ASN A 7 2.76 -13.57 14.77
C ASN A 7 1.47 -13.78 15.58
N THR A 8 0.93 -12.74 16.21
CA THR A 8 -0.34 -12.82 16.92
C THR A 8 -1.44 -13.24 15.95
N ASN A 9 -2.22 -14.25 16.33
CA ASN A 9 -3.37 -14.69 15.53
C ASN A 9 -4.55 -13.73 15.75
N PHE A 10 -4.71 -12.76 14.84
CA PHE A 10 -5.72 -11.72 14.94
C PHE A 10 -7.15 -12.27 15.06
N SER A 11 -7.46 -13.41 14.44
CA SER A 11 -8.82 -13.98 14.48
C SER A 11 -9.24 -14.51 15.86
N LEU A 12 -8.29 -14.66 16.79
CA LEU A 12 -8.55 -15.08 18.18
C LEU A 12 -8.72 -13.91 19.14
N LEU A 13 -8.47 -12.68 18.68
CA LEU A 13 -8.54 -11.47 19.51
C LEU A 13 -10.00 -11.02 19.68
N THR A 14 -10.29 -10.51 20.87
CA THR A 14 -11.56 -9.88 21.24
C THR A 14 -11.58 -8.39 20.84
N GLY A 15 -12.74 -7.72 20.95
CA GLY A 15 -12.91 -6.34 20.46
C GLY A 15 -11.81 -5.36 20.92
N ALA A 16 -11.52 -5.30 22.23
CA ALA A 16 -10.48 -4.41 22.74
C ALA A 16 -9.06 -4.80 22.25
N GLU A 17 -8.76 -6.09 22.21
CA GLU A 17 -7.47 -6.61 21.75
C GLU A 17 -7.25 -6.36 20.25
N THR A 18 -8.29 -6.52 19.43
CA THR A 18 -8.20 -6.21 17.99
C THR A 18 -7.87 -4.74 17.75
N HIS A 19 -8.49 -3.82 18.50
CA HIS A 19 -8.22 -2.40 18.37
C HIS A 19 -6.78 -2.03 18.77
N GLU A 20 -6.30 -2.56 19.91
CA GLU A 20 -4.91 -2.36 20.35
C GLU A 20 -3.90 -2.97 19.37
N TRP A 21 -4.25 -4.11 18.74
CA TRP A 21 -3.44 -4.72 17.69
C TRP A 21 -3.33 -3.81 16.45
N ILE A 22 -4.45 -3.27 15.94
CA ILE A 22 -4.47 -2.37 14.77
C ILE A 22 -3.65 -1.11 15.05
N GLN A 23 -3.84 -0.48 16.21
CA GLN A 23 -3.05 0.71 16.59
C GLN A 23 -1.55 0.41 16.72
N SER A 24 -1.20 -0.78 17.19
CA SER A 24 0.20 -1.21 17.33
C SER A 24 0.83 -1.68 16.02
N PHE A 25 0.04 -1.82 14.95
CA PHE A 25 0.47 -2.52 13.75
C PHE A 25 1.70 -1.90 13.05
N PRO A 26 1.77 -0.57 12.83
CA PRO A 26 2.96 0.04 12.22
C PRO A 26 4.24 -0.26 13.01
N ARG A 27 4.16 -0.18 14.35
CA ARG A 27 5.26 -0.53 15.24
C ARG A 27 5.62 -2.01 15.15
N MET A 28 4.64 -2.91 15.18
CA MET A 28 4.86 -4.36 15.09
C MET A 28 5.54 -4.77 13.78
N VAL A 29 5.14 -4.18 12.66
CA VAL A 29 5.78 -4.46 11.37
C VAL A 29 7.21 -3.90 11.37
N THR A 30 7.41 -2.68 11.86
CA THR A 30 8.75 -2.08 11.98
C THR A 30 9.70 -2.95 12.83
N GLU A 31 9.23 -3.42 13.98
CA GLU A 31 9.99 -4.31 14.88
C GLU A 31 10.28 -5.67 14.23
N ALA A 32 9.31 -6.26 13.53
CA ALA A 32 9.48 -7.53 12.84
C ALA A 32 10.56 -7.47 11.74
N PHE A 33 10.71 -6.31 11.10
CA PHE A 33 11.68 -6.06 10.03
C PHE A 33 12.95 -5.33 10.50
N ALA A 34 13.14 -5.08 11.80
CA ALA A 34 14.25 -4.26 12.31
C ALA A 34 15.66 -4.82 11.96
N GLY A 35 15.78 -6.13 11.75
CA GLY A 35 17.02 -6.79 11.30
C GLY A 35 17.09 -7.09 9.81
N SER A 36 16.09 -6.67 9.02
CA SER A 36 16.00 -6.95 7.60
C SER A 36 16.69 -5.88 6.75
N ASN A 37 17.21 -6.26 5.59
CA ASN A 37 17.72 -5.31 4.61
C ASN A 37 16.58 -4.66 3.79
N ASP A 38 16.90 -3.62 3.03
CA ASP A 38 15.91 -2.89 2.22
C ASP A 38 15.25 -3.75 1.15
N ARG A 39 15.91 -4.77 0.58
CA ARG A 39 15.27 -5.68 -0.39
C ARG A 39 14.15 -6.48 0.27
N THR A 40 14.38 -7.00 1.47
CA THR A 40 13.36 -7.70 2.26
C THR A 40 12.21 -6.77 2.67
N ARG A 41 12.51 -5.53 3.06
CA ARG A 41 11.48 -4.53 3.42
C ARG A 41 10.66 -4.09 2.20
N LEU A 42 11.31 -3.89 1.06
CA LEU A 42 10.66 -3.61 -0.22
C LEU A 42 9.74 -4.75 -0.64
N LEU A 43 10.22 -6.00 -0.58
CA LEU A 43 9.37 -7.17 -0.85
C LEU A 43 8.13 -7.20 0.05
N GLY A 44 8.28 -6.91 1.35
CA GLY A 44 7.15 -6.85 2.28
C GLY A 44 6.06 -5.86 1.86
N ASN A 45 6.46 -4.69 1.36
CA ASN A 45 5.54 -3.72 0.78
C ASN A 45 4.92 -4.25 -0.52
N LEU A 46 5.74 -4.74 -1.45
CA LEU A 46 5.29 -5.15 -2.79
C LEU A 46 4.29 -6.32 -2.77
N LEU A 47 4.46 -7.28 -1.87
CA LEU A 47 3.51 -8.40 -1.77
C LEU A 47 2.11 -7.93 -1.34
N VAL A 48 2.02 -6.93 -0.45
CA VAL A 48 0.72 -6.38 -0.02
C VAL A 48 0.17 -5.44 -1.09
N LEU A 49 1.01 -4.58 -1.65
CA LEU A 49 0.64 -3.65 -2.70
C LEU A 49 0.12 -4.37 -3.96
N GLU A 50 0.74 -5.46 -4.40
CA GLU A 50 0.23 -6.27 -5.52
C GLU A 50 -1.18 -6.79 -5.25
N GLN A 51 -1.43 -7.35 -4.06
CA GLN A 51 -2.78 -7.82 -3.72
C GLN A 51 -3.83 -6.70 -3.73
N TYR A 52 -3.44 -5.50 -3.30
CA TYR A 52 -4.31 -4.34 -3.36
C TYR A 52 -4.58 -3.89 -4.80
N VAL A 53 -3.53 -3.74 -5.62
CA VAL A 53 -3.66 -3.38 -7.04
C VAL A 53 -4.48 -4.43 -7.80
N ARG A 54 -4.36 -5.71 -7.48
CA ARG A 54 -5.20 -6.77 -8.06
C ARG A 54 -6.65 -6.70 -7.61
N THR A 55 -6.92 -6.30 -6.37
CA THR A 55 -8.29 -6.00 -5.94
C THR A 55 -8.87 -4.81 -6.70
N LEU A 56 -8.11 -3.72 -6.90
CA LEU A 56 -8.54 -2.57 -7.71
C LEU A 56 -8.84 -2.99 -9.15
N GLN A 57 -7.90 -3.69 -9.79
CA GLN A 57 -8.07 -4.19 -11.16
C GLN A 57 -9.30 -5.08 -11.30
N GLN A 58 -9.54 -5.95 -10.32
CA GLN A 58 -10.71 -6.82 -10.33
C GLN A 58 -12.02 -6.01 -10.27
N GLY A 59 -12.11 -5.00 -9.39
CA GLY A 59 -13.27 -4.11 -9.33
C GLY A 59 -13.47 -3.32 -10.63
N MET A 60 -12.39 -2.75 -11.16
CA MET A 60 -12.41 -1.91 -12.37
C MET A 60 -12.84 -2.72 -13.60
N SER A 61 -12.46 -4.00 -13.66
CA SER A 61 -12.82 -4.87 -14.77
C SER A 61 -14.34 -5.08 -14.91
N GLU A 62 -15.11 -4.95 -13.82
CA GLU A 62 -16.57 -5.01 -13.86
C GLU A 62 -17.18 -3.80 -14.60
N GLU A 63 -16.48 -2.67 -14.59
CA GLU A 63 -16.83 -1.44 -15.33
C GLU A 63 -16.10 -1.34 -16.68
N CYS A 64 -15.45 -2.42 -17.13
CA CYS A 64 -14.60 -2.43 -18.34
C CYS A 64 -13.45 -1.40 -18.28
N ARG A 65 -13.00 -1.06 -17.08
CA ARG A 65 -11.81 -0.24 -16.80
C ARG A 65 -10.62 -1.15 -16.46
N ASP A 66 -9.42 -0.59 -16.51
CA ASP A 66 -8.19 -1.26 -16.06
C ASP A 66 -7.37 -0.24 -15.27
N VAL A 67 -6.46 -0.72 -14.43
CA VAL A 67 -5.55 0.15 -13.67
C VAL A 67 -4.67 0.94 -14.61
N SER A 68 -4.34 2.17 -14.23
CA SER A 68 -3.61 3.12 -15.06
C SER A 68 -2.22 2.60 -15.47
N ASP A 69 -1.78 3.02 -16.66
CA ASP A 69 -0.44 2.67 -17.14
C ASP A 69 0.67 3.26 -16.26
N VAL A 70 0.42 4.40 -15.61
CA VAL A 70 1.36 5.01 -14.65
C VAL A 70 1.51 4.16 -13.39
N LEU A 71 0.42 3.61 -12.83
CA LEU A 71 0.49 2.70 -11.69
C LEU A 71 1.19 1.39 -12.06
N LYS A 72 0.83 0.79 -13.21
CA LYS A 72 1.50 -0.43 -13.71
C LYS A 72 3.00 -0.22 -13.85
N HIS A 73 3.39 0.89 -14.47
CA HIS A 73 4.80 1.21 -14.70
C HIS A 73 5.56 1.42 -13.39
N ALA A 74 4.99 2.18 -12.45
CA ALA A 74 5.62 2.41 -11.14
C ALA A 74 5.83 1.10 -10.36
N LEU A 75 4.83 0.22 -10.36
CA LEU A 75 4.90 -1.08 -9.71
C LEU A 75 5.94 -2.01 -10.39
N ASP A 76 5.99 -1.99 -11.72
CA ASP A 76 6.97 -2.77 -12.47
C ASP A 76 8.40 -2.33 -12.20
N LEU A 77 8.66 -1.01 -12.11
CA LEU A 77 9.98 -0.47 -11.75
C LEU A 77 10.44 -0.93 -10.36
N LEU A 78 9.53 -0.93 -9.37
CA LEU A 78 9.86 -1.41 -8.02
C LEU A 78 10.22 -2.89 -8.01
N TRP A 79 9.49 -3.72 -8.74
CA TRP A 79 9.81 -5.14 -8.89
C TRP A 79 11.09 -5.39 -9.66
N GLU A 80 11.30 -4.70 -10.78
CA GLU A 80 12.53 -4.80 -11.58
C GLU A 80 13.75 -4.39 -10.77
N TYR A 81 13.63 -3.37 -9.92
CA TYR A 81 14.69 -2.98 -9.00
C TYR A 81 14.93 -4.07 -7.95
N LEU A 82 13.86 -4.59 -7.35
CA LEU A 82 13.95 -5.67 -6.36
C LEU A 82 14.59 -6.94 -6.95
N GLU A 83 14.36 -7.24 -8.22
CA GLU A 83 14.91 -8.39 -8.95
C GLU A 83 16.33 -8.12 -9.50
N GLY A 84 16.78 -6.86 -9.55
CA GLY A 84 18.07 -6.46 -10.08
C GLY A 84 18.11 -6.32 -11.61
N HIS A 85 16.96 -6.08 -12.23
CA HIS A 85 16.78 -5.89 -13.68
C HIS A 85 16.87 -4.42 -14.12
N THR A 86 16.68 -3.46 -13.20
CA THR A 86 16.82 -2.02 -13.44
C THR A 86 17.77 -1.40 -12.41
N ASN A 87 18.27 -0.20 -12.69
CA ASN A 87 19.04 0.61 -11.73
C ASN A 87 18.44 2.02 -11.59
N LEU A 88 18.94 2.78 -10.62
CA LEU A 88 18.51 4.14 -10.32
C LEU A 88 18.36 5.06 -11.54
N MET A 89 19.35 5.08 -12.44
CA MET A 89 19.36 6.00 -13.58
C MET A 89 18.20 5.74 -14.55
N ASP A 90 17.64 4.54 -14.51
CA ASP A 90 16.54 4.14 -15.39
C ASP A 90 15.19 4.72 -14.90
N PHE A 91 15.07 5.10 -13.63
CA PHE A 91 13.78 5.53 -13.05
C PHE A 91 13.80 6.81 -12.20
N GLU A 92 14.96 7.39 -11.87
CA GLU A 92 15.00 8.56 -10.97
C GLU A 92 14.18 9.76 -11.49
N GLU A 93 14.16 9.99 -12.81
CA GLU A 93 13.34 11.05 -13.41
C GLU A 93 11.84 10.77 -13.26
N PHE A 94 11.43 9.53 -13.52
CA PHE A 94 10.05 9.10 -13.32
C PHE A 94 9.62 9.21 -11.85
N ALA A 95 10.47 8.79 -10.92
CA ALA A 95 10.20 8.86 -9.48
C ALA A 95 9.98 10.31 -9.00
N ASN A 96 10.84 11.24 -9.42
CA ASN A 96 10.68 12.65 -9.08
C ASN A 96 9.39 13.24 -9.64
N ASN A 97 9.07 12.97 -10.91
CA ASN A 97 7.85 13.47 -11.54
C ASN A 97 6.58 12.87 -10.91
N LEU A 98 6.56 11.56 -10.65
CA LEU A 98 5.45 10.89 -9.98
C LEU A 98 5.23 11.45 -8.58
N ASN A 99 6.31 11.61 -7.79
CA ASN A 99 6.22 12.17 -6.44
C ASN A 99 5.69 13.61 -6.45
N ALA A 100 6.16 14.45 -7.38
CA ALA A 100 5.64 15.81 -7.53
C ALA A 100 4.13 15.82 -7.86
N CYS A 101 3.68 14.92 -8.74
CA CYS A 101 2.25 14.79 -9.07
C CYS A 101 1.41 14.36 -7.86
N VAL A 102 1.91 13.43 -7.05
CA VAL A 102 1.25 12.99 -5.80
C VAL A 102 1.18 14.13 -4.80
N LEU A 103 2.28 14.88 -4.61
CA LEU A 103 2.30 16.06 -3.72
C LEU A 103 1.33 17.13 -4.21
N ALA A 104 1.32 17.46 -5.51
CA ALA A 104 0.38 18.42 -6.06
C ALA A 104 -1.08 18.00 -5.83
N TYR A 105 -1.39 16.70 -5.94
CA TYR A 105 -2.73 16.19 -5.65
C TYR A 105 -3.08 16.27 -4.16
N ASN A 106 -2.18 15.85 -3.27
CA ASN A 106 -2.44 15.74 -1.83
C ASN A 106 -2.39 17.11 -1.10
N THR A 107 -1.49 18.01 -1.50
CA THR A 107 -1.20 19.26 -0.76
C THR A 107 -1.42 20.53 -1.57
N GLY A 108 -1.69 20.41 -2.88
CA GLY A 108 -1.81 21.56 -3.77
C GLY A 108 -0.46 22.22 -4.10
N GLU A 109 0.64 21.50 -3.94
CA GLU A 109 1.96 21.96 -4.37
C GLU A 109 2.00 22.30 -5.86
N SER A 110 2.77 23.33 -6.20
CA SER A 110 2.89 23.79 -7.59
C SER A 110 3.83 22.90 -8.37
N LEU A 111 3.39 22.48 -9.54
CA LEU A 111 4.21 21.74 -10.50
C LEU A 111 5.07 22.70 -11.33
N THR A 112 6.25 22.24 -11.72
CA THR A 112 7.04 22.85 -12.80
C THR A 112 6.44 22.53 -14.17
N ASP A 113 6.80 23.27 -15.22
CA ASP A 113 6.31 23.02 -16.59
C ASP A 113 6.51 21.55 -17.03
N THR A 114 7.67 20.95 -16.74
CA THR A 114 7.96 19.55 -17.05
C THR A 114 7.04 18.59 -16.29
N GLN A 115 6.79 18.86 -15.01
CA GLN A 115 5.92 18.02 -14.18
C GLN A 115 4.45 18.19 -14.58
N GLU A 116 4.02 19.38 -15.00
CA GLU A 116 2.68 19.57 -15.56
C GLU A 116 2.48 18.75 -16.85
N ASP A 117 3.50 18.71 -17.73
CA ASP A 117 3.44 17.93 -18.95
C ASP A 117 3.38 16.43 -18.63
N PHE A 118 4.14 15.97 -17.63
CA PHE A 118 4.03 14.61 -17.10
C PHE A 118 2.63 14.34 -16.55
N PHE A 119 2.09 15.24 -15.72
CA PHE A 119 0.76 15.11 -15.12
C PHE A 119 -0.33 14.99 -16.21
N LYS A 120 -0.33 15.89 -17.19
CA LYS A 120 -1.30 15.87 -18.31
C LYS A 120 -1.22 14.59 -19.13
N THR A 121 -0.01 14.02 -19.26
CA THR A 121 0.22 12.79 -20.03
C THR A 121 -0.26 11.55 -19.28
N HIS A 122 0.01 11.46 -17.98
CA HIS A 122 -0.20 10.24 -17.19
C HIS A 122 -1.50 10.23 -16.38
N PHE A 123 -2.13 11.39 -16.20
CA PHE A 123 -3.37 11.57 -15.44
C PHE A 123 -4.45 12.30 -16.27
N PRO A 124 -4.74 11.82 -17.51
CA PRO A 124 -5.76 12.46 -18.33
C PRO A 124 -7.12 12.41 -17.61
N ASP A 125 -7.87 13.52 -17.67
CA ASP A 125 -9.17 13.72 -17.02
C ASP A 125 -9.16 13.79 -15.47
N GLY A 126 -7.98 13.74 -14.83
CA GLY A 126 -7.80 14.08 -13.42
C GLY A 126 -8.45 13.14 -12.40
N SER A 127 -8.95 11.97 -12.81
CA SER A 127 -9.63 11.04 -11.90
C SER A 127 -9.03 9.64 -11.96
N LEU A 128 -7.88 9.47 -11.29
CA LEU A 128 -7.41 8.18 -10.79
C LEU A 128 -7.83 7.98 -9.32
N ALA A 129 -9.07 8.39 -9.00
CA ALA A 129 -9.60 8.45 -7.63
C ALA A 129 -9.32 7.15 -6.84
N ASP A 130 -9.53 6.00 -7.50
CA ASP A 130 -9.40 4.67 -6.92
C ASP A 130 -7.94 4.21 -6.74
N GLU A 131 -6.97 4.87 -7.38
CA GLU A 131 -5.57 4.42 -7.46
C GLU A 131 -4.62 5.27 -6.61
N TRP A 132 -5.07 6.41 -6.07
CA TRP A 132 -4.19 7.38 -5.42
C TRP A 132 -3.38 6.79 -4.27
N LEU A 133 -3.97 5.95 -3.42
CA LEU A 133 -3.22 5.27 -2.36
C LEU A 133 -2.09 4.40 -2.93
N ALA A 134 -2.36 3.63 -4.00
CA ALA A 134 -1.36 2.77 -4.62
C ALA A 134 -0.26 3.60 -5.31
N LEU A 135 -0.63 4.71 -5.95
CA LEU A 135 0.30 5.63 -6.62
C LEU A 135 1.20 6.36 -5.62
N GLU A 136 0.62 6.89 -4.54
CA GLU A 136 1.36 7.51 -3.43
C GLU A 136 2.33 6.52 -2.80
N TRP A 137 1.87 5.30 -2.53
CA TRP A 137 2.72 4.26 -1.98
C TRP A 137 3.88 3.91 -2.94
N CYS A 138 3.62 3.77 -4.24
CA CYS A 138 4.68 3.57 -5.24
C CYS A 138 5.67 4.75 -5.26
N ALA A 139 5.16 5.99 -5.25
CA ALA A 139 5.98 7.20 -5.30
C ALA A 139 6.94 7.29 -4.10
N ILE A 140 6.42 7.03 -2.89
CA ILE A 140 7.22 7.02 -1.66
C ILE A 140 8.29 5.94 -1.73
N LEU A 141 7.95 4.72 -2.16
CA LEU A 141 8.92 3.64 -2.30
C LEU A 141 10.01 3.97 -3.33
N LEU A 142 9.63 4.45 -4.52
CA LEU A 142 10.58 4.83 -5.57
C LEU A 142 11.51 5.95 -5.10
N MET A 143 10.97 7.00 -4.47
CA MET A 143 11.78 8.09 -3.93
C MET A 143 12.70 7.63 -2.81
N THR A 144 12.25 6.74 -1.93
CA THR A 144 13.11 6.16 -0.88
C THR A 144 14.30 5.42 -1.49
N LEU A 145 14.09 4.67 -2.58
CA LEU A 145 15.18 4.03 -3.32
C LEU A 145 16.13 5.06 -3.93
N VAL A 146 15.60 6.12 -4.57
CA VAL A 146 16.41 7.22 -5.11
C VAL A 146 17.31 7.83 -4.05
N ILE A 147 16.74 8.16 -2.88
CA ILE A 147 17.49 8.76 -1.76
C ILE A 147 18.55 7.79 -1.22
N ASN A 148 18.19 6.53 -0.98
CA ASN A 148 19.10 5.55 -0.41
C ASN A 148 20.27 5.22 -1.35
N GLU A 149 20.06 5.30 -2.67
CA GLU A 149 21.11 5.16 -3.68
C GLU A 149 21.85 6.46 -4.02
N SER A 150 21.54 7.57 -3.33
CA SER A 150 22.13 8.90 -3.59
C SER A 150 21.86 9.43 -5.01
N GLY A 151 20.68 9.14 -5.54
CA GLY A 151 20.19 9.69 -6.81
C GLY A 151 19.72 11.13 -6.70
N ARG A 152 19.27 11.67 -7.85
CA ARG A 152 18.79 13.05 -7.95
C ARG A 152 17.42 13.20 -7.29
N VAL A 153 17.28 14.20 -6.43
CA VAL A 153 16.03 14.56 -5.76
C VAL A 153 15.73 16.03 -6.08
N ASP A 154 14.56 16.30 -6.65
CA ASP A 154 14.16 17.63 -7.14
C ASP A 154 13.45 18.49 -6.09
N PHE A 155 13.50 18.09 -4.82
CA PHE A 155 12.80 18.72 -3.71
C PHE A 155 13.80 19.37 -2.74
N GLU A 156 13.48 20.55 -2.22
CA GLU A 156 14.37 21.34 -1.36
C GLU A 156 14.71 20.61 -0.05
N ASP A 157 13.71 19.93 0.53
CA ASP A 157 13.87 19.11 1.73
C ASP A 157 14.10 17.65 1.31
N CYS A 158 15.36 17.30 1.01
CA CYS A 158 15.72 15.89 0.82
C CYS A 158 15.78 15.20 2.20
N PRO A 159 14.89 14.23 2.48
CA PRO A 159 14.97 13.52 3.74
C PRO A 159 16.25 12.70 3.82
N GLU A 160 16.73 12.47 5.05
CA GLU A 160 17.90 11.64 5.30
C GLU A 160 17.65 10.20 4.83
N LYS A 161 18.73 9.49 4.45
CA LYS A 161 18.64 8.06 4.13
C LYS A 161 18.02 7.31 5.29
N ALA A 162 16.92 6.61 5.02
CA ALA A 162 16.17 5.86 6.00
C ALA A 162 15.84 4.47 5.42
N PRO A 163 15.79 3.43 6.28
CA PRO A 163 15.31 2.12 5.85
C PRO A 163 13.89 2.21 5.26
N ILE A 164 13.58 1.43 4.21
CA ILE A 164 12.24 1.43 3.54
C ILE A 164 11.11 1.11 4.51
N ASP A 165 10.30 2.09 4.89
CA ASP A 165 9.24 1.92 5.88
C ASP A 165 8.00 1.17 5.32
N PHE A 166 6.94 1.15 6.12
CA PHE A 166 5.67 0.49 5.81
C PHE A 166 4.50 1.46 5.92
N TYR A 167 4.71 2.74 5.58
CA TYR A 167 3.69 3.79 5.64
C TYR A 167 2.43 3.41 4.84
N GLY A 168 2.57 3.13 3.54
CA GLY A 168 1.42 2.81 2.68
C GLY A 168 0.64 1.57 3.14
N LEU A 169 1.30 0.64 3.84
CA LEU A 169 0.67 -0.52 4.43
C LEU A 169 -0.22 -0.16 5.62
N ALA A 170 0.19 0.81 6.45
CA ALA A 170 -0.61 1.33 7.54
C ALA A 170 -1.83 2.11 7.02
N GLU A 171 -1.62 2.94 5.99
CA GLU A 171 -2.71 3.67 5.33
C GLU A 171 -3.72 2.73 4.68
N LEU A 172 -3.25 1.69 3.99
CA LEU A 172 -4.13 0.67 3.42
C LEU A 172 -4.96 -0.04 4.49
N LEU A 173 -4.38 -0.37 5.64
CA LEU A 173 -5.12 -1.04 6.70
C LEU A 173 -6.22 -0.14 7.27
N THR A 174 -5.93 1.15 7.47
CA THR A 174 -6.92 2.15 7.89
C THR A 174 -8.03 2.27 6.85
N LEU A 175 -7.68 2.42 5.56
CA LEU A 175 -8.66 2.49 4.47
C LEU A 175 -9.55 1.25 4.43
N LEU A 176 -9.00 0.05 4.59
CA LEU A 176 -9.77 -1.20 4.55
C LEU A 176 -10.62 -1.42 5.81
N GLU A 177 -10.19 -0.93 6.98
CA GLU A 177 -11.00 -0.94 8.21
C GLU A 177 -12.26 -0.11 8.01
N ASP A 178 -12.07 1.09 7.48
CA ASP A 178 -13.10 2.06 7.17
C ASP A 178 -14.03 1.55 6.04
N ALA A 179 -13.49 1.05 4.93
CA ALA A 179 -14.26 0.47 3.84
C ALA A 179 -15.10 -0.73 4.29
N CYS A 180 -14.56 -1.58 5.18
CA CYS A 180 -15.29 -2.73 5.70
C CYS A 180 -16.52 -2.35 6.54
N ILE A 181 -16.62 -1.11 7.04
CA ILE A 181 -17.85 -0.64 7.69
C ILE A 181 -19.01 -0.68 6.68
N GLU A 182 -18.78 -0.19 5.46
CA GLU A 182 -19.77 -0.17 4.40
C GLU A 182 -19.95 -1.54 3.75
N LEU A 183 -18.84 -2.22 3.40
CA LEU A 183 -18.88 -3.52 2.70
C LEU A 183 -19.57 -4.62 3.49
N THR A 184 -19.62 -4.53 4.82
CA THR A 184 -20.30 -5.54 5.67
C THR A 184 -21.58 -5.01 6.32
N ASP A 185 -22.12 -3.88 5.87
CA ASP A 185 -23.30 -3.22 6.45
C ASP A 185 -23.19 -3.06 7.97
N THR A 186 -21.99 -2.75 8.48
CA THR A 186 -21.75 -2.66 9.92
C THR A 186 -22.51 -1.45 10.49
N PRO A 187 -23.31 -1.62 11.57
CA PRO A 187 -24.06 -0.52 12.14
C PRO A 187 -23.16 0.63 12.63
N LYS A 188 -23.27 1.79 11.99
CA LYS A 188 -22.66 3.06 12.41
C LYS A 188 -23.75 4.04 12.82
N LEU A 189 -23.79 4.42 14.11
CA LEU A 189 -24.84 5.29 14.65
C LEU A 189 -24.69 6.75 14.19
N SER A 190 -23.45 7.23 14.05
CA SER A 190 -23.10 8.56 13.55
C SER A 190 -21.64 8.60 13.14
N ASP A 191 -21.20 9.69 12.47
CA ASP A 191 -19.80 9.92 12.12
C ASP A 191 -18.97 10.49 13.29
N ARG A 192 -19.50 10.47 14.51
CA ARG A 192 -18.71 10.85 15.69
C ARG A 192 -17.63 9.80 15.94
N ALA A 193 -16.43 10.25 16.30
CA ALA A 193 -15.28 9.37 16.57
C ALA A 193 -15.60 8.18 17.50
N VAL A 194 -16.41 8.39 18.54
CA VAL A 194 -16.80 7.31 19.48
C VAL A 194 -17.68 6.25 18.82
N ASP A 195 -18.55 6.63 17.89
CA ASP A 195 -19.42 5.69 17.18
C ASP A 195 -18.67 5.02 16.03
N LEU A 196 -17.74 5.73 15.38
CA LEU A 196 -16.80 5.14 14.41
C LEU A 196 -15.93 4.06 15.07
N GLN A 197 -15.31 4.35 16.22
CA GLN A 197 -14.49 3.38 16.96
C GLN A 197 -15.27 2.11 17.34
N LYS A 198 -16.57 2.24 17.65
CA LYS A 198 -17.44 1.08 17.89
C LYS A 198 -17.71 0.29 16.61
N ALA A 199 -17.97 0.97 15.49
CA ALA A 199 -18.15 0.32 14.20
C ALA A 199 -16.88 -0.43 13.78
N CYS A 200 -15.70 0.19 13.87
CA CYS A 200 -14.40 -0.46 13.67
C CYS A 200 -14.22 -1.71 14.54
N SER A 201 -14.55 -1.62 15.83
CA SER A 201 -14.48 -2.77 16.74
C SER A 201 -15.40 -3.94 16.32
N LEU A 202 -16.54 -3.64 15.68
CA LEU A 202 -17.42 -4.67 15.09
C LEU A 202 -16.85 -5.22 13.79
N VAL A 203 -16.32 -4.35 12.92
CA VAL A 203 -15.63 -4.72 11.67
C VAL A 203 -14.51 -5.72 11.95
N HIS A 204 -13.71 -5.50 13.00
CA HIS A 204 -12.63 -6.42 13.39
C HIS A 204 -13.07 -7.86 13.67
N GLN A 205 -14.34 -8.03 14.02
CA GLN A 205 -14.93 -9.33 14.32
C GLN A 205 -15.54 -9.99 13.08
N THR A 206 -15.66 -9.27 11.97
CA THR A 206 -16.20 -9.81 10.72
C THR A 206 -15.24 -10.81 10.08
N PRO A 207 -15.76 -11.84 9.37
CA PRO A 207 -14.92 -12.76 8.60
C PRO A 207 -14.08 -12.05 7.54
N LEU A 208 -14.63 -11.02 6.89
CA LEU A 208 -13.95 -10.26 5.83
C LEU A 208 -12.69 -9.59 6.36
N PHE A 209 -12.81 -8.75 7.39
CA PHE A 209 -11.66 -8.02 7.90
C PHE A 209 -10.58 -8.93 8.51
N ARG A 210 -10.99 -10.01 9.17
CA ARG A 210 -10.05 -11.03 9.67
C ARG A 210 -9.28 -11.71 8.54
N GLN A 211 -9.91 -11.93 7.40
CA GLN A 211 -9.26 -12.48 6.22
C GLN A 211 -8.26 -11.49 5.62
N ILE A 212 -8.61 -10.20 5.53
CA ILE A 212 -7.70 -9.12 5.09
C ILE A 212 -6.44 -9.10 5.95
N VAL A 213 -6.60 -9.00 7.28
CA VAL A 213 -5.46 -8.97 8.22
C VAL A 213 -4.61 -10.22 8.07
N LYS A 214 -5.23 -11.39 7.91
CA LYS A 214 -4.50 -12.65 7.67
C LYS A 214 -3.70 -12.61 6.37
N ASN A 215 -4.27 -12.09 5.28
CA ASN A 215 -3.56 -11.95 3.99
C ASN A 215 -2.34 -11.04 4.13
N ILE A 216 -2.50 -9.88 4.77
CA ILE A 216 -1.39 -8.94 5.06
C ILE A 216 -0.32 -9.63 5.91
N GLN A 217 -0.71 -10.28 7.02
CA GLN A 217 0.24 -10.99 7.89
C GLN A 217 1.00 -12.10 7.14
N ASN A 218 0.34 -12.86 6.27
CA ASN A 218 0.97 -13.91 5.48
C ASN A 218 1.97 -13.34 4.47
N SER A 219 1.63 -12.22 3.83
CA SER A 219 2.50 -11.53 2.88
C SER A 219 3.79 -11.06 3.55
N LEU A 220 3.66 -10.41 4.71
CA LEU A 220 4.80 -9.94 5.49
C LEU A 220 5.68 -11.10 6.00
N LYS A 221 5.08 -12.19 6.46
CA LYS A 221 5.83 -13.40 6.87
C LYS A 221 6.53 -14.08 5.69
N THR A 222 5.90 -14.08 4.52
CA THR A 222 6.51 -14.58 3.28
C THR A 222 7.74 -13.74 2.96
N ALA A 223 7.63 -12.41 2.99
CA ALA A 223 8.76 -11.52 2.73
C ALA A 223 9.93 -11.74 3.70
N LEU A 224 9.65 -11.93 5.01
CA LEU A 224 10.68 -12.17 6.03
C LEU A 224 11.47 -13.48 5.83
N THR A 225 10.92 -14.45 5.09
CA THR A 225 11.52 -15.78 4.90
C THR A 225 11.95 -16.04 3.46
N ALA A 226 11.63 -15.12 2.53
CA ALA A 226 11.95 -15.25 1.13
C ALA A 226 13.42 -14.96 0.86
N GLU A 227 14.03 -15.84 0.07
CA GLU A 227 15.38 -15.65 -0.47
C GLU A 227 15.32 -14.89 -1.81
N PRO A 228 16.37 -14.13 -2.19
CA PRO A 228 16.38 -13.34 -3.43
C PRO A 228 16.03 -14.13 -4.71
N GLY A 229 16.41 -15.41 -4.77
CA GLY A 229 16.07 -16.28 -5.90
C GLY A 229 14.58 -16.62 -6.04
N GLN A 230 13.74 -16.26 -5.07
CA GLN A 230 12.30 -16.50 -5.07
C GLN A 230 11.49 -15.28 -5.50
N PHE A 231 12.09 -14.09 -5.60
CA PHE A 231 11.35 -12.83 -5.78
C PHE A 231 10.51 -12.82 -7.07
N ALA A 232 11.07 -13.26 -8.20
CA ALA A 232 10.33 -13.33 -9.46
C ALA A 232 9.15 -14.31 -9.41
N ALA A 233 9.31 -15.45 -8.73
CA ALA A 233 8.22 -16.41 -8.56
C ALA A 233 7.11 -15.85 -7.67
N LEU A 234 7.48 -15.12 -6.60
CA LEU A 234 6.54 -14.44 -5.71
C LEU A 234 5.79 -13.32 -6.43
N ARG A 235 6.45 -12.55 -7.31
CA ARG A 235 5.78 -11.56 -8.17
C ARG A 235 4.65 -12.23 -8.97
N GLU A 236 4.95 -13.30 -9.69
CA GLU A 236 3.96 -14.01 -10.50
C GLU A 236 2.83 -14.64 -9.66
N GLU A 237 3.15 -15.17 -8.48
CA GLU A 237 2.14 -15.68 -7.56
C GLU A 237 1.20 -14.57 -7.08
N TYR A 238 1.75 -13.46 -6.57
CA TYR A 238 0.97 -12.40 -5.93
C TYR A 238 0.21 -11.53 -6.93
N ARG A 239 0.64 -11.49 -8.20
CA ARG A 239 -0.14 -10.92 -9.31
C ARG A 239 -1.48 -11.60 -9.55
N ASN A 240 -1.71 -12.77 -8.94
CA ASN A 240 -2.99 -13.49 -9.01
C ASN A 240 -3.75 -13.50 -7.68
N ASN A 241 -3.19 -12.88 -6.64
CA ASN A 241 -3.79 -12.83 -5.31
C ASN A 241 -4.48 -11.48 -5.11
N THR A 242 -5.62 -11.46 -4.43
CA THR A 242 -6.36 -10.25 -4.10
C THR A 242 -6.42 -10.07 -2.59
N ILE A 243 -6.40 -8.82 -2.11
CA ILE A 243 -6.49 -8.56 -0.67
C ILE A 243 -7.93 -8.77 -0.15
N LEU A 244 -8.91 -8.42 -0.99
CA LEU A 244 -10.34 -8.69 -0.78
C LEU A 244 -10.83 -9.86 -1.63
N PRO A 245 -11.88 -10.58 -1.19
CA PRO A 245 -12.67 -11.45 -2.05
C PRO A 245 -13.28 -10.69 -3.23
N LYS A 246 -13.48 -11.39 -4.35
CA LYS A 246 -13.95 -10.80 -5.62
C LYS A 246 -15.25 -10.03 -5.47
N GLU A 247 -16.19 -10.57 -4.71
CA GLU A 247 -17.51 -9.99 -4.52
C GLU A 247 -17.51 -8.58 -3.88
N TYR A 248 -16.41 -8.18 -3.24
CA TYR A 248 -16.26 -6.85 -2.64
C TYR A 248 -15.43 -5.88 -3.48
N ALA A 249 -14.82 -6.35 -4.58
CA ALA A 249 -13.83 -5.56 -5.32
C ALA A 249 -14.45 -4.33 -6.00
N ALA A 250 -15.63 -4.45 -6.60
CA ALA A 250 -16.31 -3.32 -7.24
C ALA A 250 -16.94 -2.36 -6.23
N ASP A 251 -17.34 -2.84 -5.05
CA ASP A 251 -17.89 -1.98 -4.01
C ASP A 251 -16.81 -1.18 -3.28
N LEU A 252 -15.57 -1.70 -3.22
CA LEU A 252 -14.42 -0.93 -2.74
C LEU A 252 -14.17 0.33 -3.57
N LEU A 253 -14.43 0.32 -4.89
CA LEU A 253 -14.24 1.48 -5.75
C LEU A 253 -15.28 2.59 -5.54
N LYS A 254 -16.37 2.28 -4.81
CA LYS A 254 -17.46 3.23 -4.55
C LYS A 254 -17.38 3.83 -3.15
N TYR A 255 -16.44 3.35 -2.34
CA TYR A 255 -16.16 3.77 -0.98
C TYR A 255 -15.39 5.10 -0.99
#